data_AF-A0A1Y1YMX0-F1
#
_entry.id   AF-A0A1Y1YMX0-F1
#
_cell.length_a   1.000
_cell.length_b   1.000
_cell.length_c   1.000
_cell.angle_alpha   90.00
_cell.angle_beta   90.00
_cell.angle_gamma   90.00
#
_symmetry.space_group_name_H-M   'P 1'
#
loop_
_entity.id
_entity.type
_entity.pdbx_description
1 polymer ?
#
loop_
_entity_poly.entity_id
_entity_poly.type
_entity_poly.pdbx_seq_one_letter_code
_entity_poly.pdbx_strand_id
1 'polypeptide(L)' 'LKRLHSKGVIYRDVNKYNILIITEGPKFINLEHATVCVSGADNYNNSKVKDIKDLKRALVNKSGLGQP' A
#
# COMPACT_ATOMS: atom_id res chain seq x y z
N LEU A 1 4.31 -4.08 0.89
CA LEU A 1 4.53 -2.61 0.93
C LEU A 1 6.00 -2.22 1.04
N LYS A 2 6.75 -2.58 2.10
CA LYS A 2 8.20 -2.28 2.21
C LYS A 2 9.02 -2.70 0.97
N ARG A 3 8.72 -3.87 0.40
CA ARG A 3 9.35 -4.37 -0.85
C ARG A 3 9.02 -3.52 -2.09
N LEU A 4 7.85 -2.88 -2.14
CA LEU A 4 7.52 -1.92 -3.22
C LEU A 4 8.35 -0.65 -3.03
N HIS A 5 8.36 -0.12 -1.80
CA HIS A 5 9.15 1.06 -1.43
C HIS A 5 10.66 0.87 -1.62
N SER A 6 11.20 -0.34 -1.48
CA SER A 6 12.62 -0.62 -1.77
C SER A 6 12.93 -0.66 -3.27
N LYS A 7 11.91 -0.87 -4.11
CA LYS A 7 12.01 -0.87 -5.58
C LYS A 7 11.67 0.48 -6.21
N GLY A 8 11.50 1.54 -5.42
CA GLY A 8 11.08 2.84 -5.94
C GLY A 8 9.58 2.99 -6.17
N VAL A 9 8.76 2.00 -5.82
CA VAL A 9 7.31 2.02 -6.12
C VAL A 9 6.53 2.51 -4.90
N ILE A 10 5.73 3.56 -5.08
CA ILE A 10 4.71 4.03 -4.13
C ILE A 10 3.36 3.54 -4.63
N TYR A 11 2.54 2.97 -3.75
CA TYR A 11 1.29 2.34 -4.13
C TYR A 11 0.10 3.33 -4.18
N ARG A 12 0.08 4.33 -3.30
CA ARG A 12 -0.84 5.49 -3.24
C ARG A 12 -2.33 5.20 -2.99
N ASP A 13 -2.81 3.99 -3.23
CA ASP A 13 -4.20 3.61 -2.99
C ASP A 13 -4.34 2.44 -2.01
N VAL A 14 -3.74 2.60 -0.83
CA VAL A 14 -3.86 1.60 0.24
C VAL A 14 -5.25 1.66 0.86
N ASN A 15 -6.08 0.71 0.49
CA ASN A 15 -7.38 0.47 1.11
C ASN A 15 -7.66 -1.05 1.18
N LYS A 16 -8.65 -1.46 1.98
CA LYS A 16 -8.96 -2.87 2.22
C LYS A 16 -9.47 -3.63 0.99
N TYR A 17 -10.04 -2.92 0.00
CA TYR A 17 -10.57 -3.53 -1.22
C TYR A 17 -9.45 -3.86 -2.22
N ASN A 18 -8.31 -3.19 -2.11
CA ASN A 18 -7.16 -3.42 -2.97
C ASN A 18 -6.10 -4.34 -2.33
N ILE A 19 -6.43 -5.00 -1.22
CA ILE A 19 -5.57 -5.99 -0.56
C ILE A 19 -6.26 -7.34 -0.63
N LEU A 20 -5.67 -8.26 -1.38
CA LEU A 20 -6.15 -9.64 -1.47
C LEU A 20 -5.39 -10.52 -0.48
N ILE A 21 -6.12 -11.26 0.36
CA ILE A 21 -5.55 -12.25 1.28
C ILE A 21 -5.60 -13.62 0.59
N ILE A 22 -4.43 -14.18 0.26
CA ILE A 22 -4.29 -15.50 -0.37
C ILE A 22 -3.28 -16.37 0.39
N THR A 23 -3.18 -17.64 0.00
CA THR A 23 -2.30 -18.65 0.60
C THR A 23 -0.83 -18.25 0.65
N GLU A 24 -0.33 -17.51 -0.34
CA GLU A 24 1.06 -17.03 -0.40
C GLU A 24 1.27 -15.72 0.38
N GLY A 25 0.26 -15.29 1.14
CA GLY A 25 0.22 -14.04 1.87
C GLY A 25 -0.38 -12.87 1.10
N PRO A 26 -0.57 -11.72 1.77
CA PRO A 26 -1.32 -10.59 1.23
C PRO A 26 -0.68 -9.99 -0.02
N LYS A 27 -1.48 -9.72 -1.05
CA LYS A 27 -1.09 -9.05 -2.29
C LYS A 27 -1.81 -7.72 -2.44
N PHE A 28 -1.10 -6.73 -2.99
CA PHE A 28 -1.66 -5.44 -3.38
C PHE A 28 -2.08 -5.52 -4.84
N ILE A 29 -3.34 -5.19 -5.15
CA ILE A 29 -3.93 -5.19 -6.51
C ILE A 29 -4.32 -3.76 -6.91
N ASN A 30 -4.90 -3.51 -8.08
CA ASN A 30 -5.23 -2.15 -8.54
C ASN A 30 -4.05 -1.13 -8.47
N LEU A 31 -3.18 -1.17 -9.48
CA LEU A 31 -1.97 -0.35 -9.53
C LEU A 31 -2.14 0.98 -10.31
N GLU A 32 -3.37 1.38 -10.63
CA GLU A 32 -3.65 2.56 -11.46
C GLU A 32 -3.10 3.87 -10.87
N HIS A 33 -3.04 3.95 -9.54
CA HIS A 33 -2.50 5.09 -8.80
C HIS A 33 -1.04 4.91 -8.37
N ALA A 34 -0.45 3.74 -8.63
CA ALA A 34 0.93 3.47 -8.23
C ALA A 34 1.90 4.31 -9.07
N THR A 35 2.92 4.86 -8.41
CA THR A 35 3.95 5.69 -9.07
C THR A 35 5.32 5.09 -8.84
N VAL A 36 6.13 5.05 -9.91
CA VAL A 36 7.57 4.76 -9.81
C VAL A 36 8.30 6.07 -9.57
N CYS A 37 9.03 6.14 -8.47
CA CYS A 37 9.83 7.31 -8.15
C CYS A 37 11.21 7.19 -8.80
N VAL A 38 11.52 8.18 -9.65
CA VAL A 38 12.87 8.44 -10.12
C VAL A 38 13.59 9.22 -9.01
N SER A 39 14.82 8.85 -8.68
CA SER A 39 15.59 9.41 -7.57
C SER A 39 15.66 10.94 -7.62
N GLY A 40 15.32 11.62 -6.51
CA GLY A 40 15.47 13.07 -6.35
C GLY A 40 14.21 13.87 -6.00
N ALA A 41 13.02 13.23 -5.95
CA ALA A 41 11.79 13.93 -5.61
C ALA A 41 11.55 14.00 -4.10
N ASP A 42 11.49 15.22 -3.55
CA ASP A 42 11.23 15.53 -2.12
C ASP A 42 9.95 14.88 -1.59
N ASN A 43 9.00 14.58 -2.47
CA ASN A 43 7.69 14.03 -2.12
C ASN A 43 7.67 12.50 -1.90
N TYR A 44 8.80 11.82 -2.16
CA TYR A 44 8.88 10.36 -2.08
C TYR A 44 8.73 9.84 -0.64
N ASN A 45 9.46 10.44 0.30
CA ASN A 45 9.45 10.01 1.70
C ASN A 45 8.07 10.23 2.34
N ASN A 46 7.44 11.37 2.08
CA ASN A 46 6.09 11.67 2.55
C ASN A 46 5.07 10.65 2.02
N SER A 47 5.19 10.29 0.74
CA SER A 47 4.30 9.32 0.11
C SER A 47 4.46 7.90 0.69
N LYS A 48 5.69 7.48 1.02
CA LYS A 48 5.92 6.20 1.73
C LYS A 48 5.28 6.18 3.11
N VAL A 49 5.45 7.26 3.87
CA VAL A 49 4.89 7.40 5.22
C VAL A 49 3.36 7.33 5.15
N LYS A 50 2.77 7.99 4.14
CA LYS A 50 1.33 7.93 3.88
C LYS A 50 0.85 6.50 3.58
N ASP A 51 1.50 5.79 2.66
CA ASP A 51 1.17 4.38 2.34
C ASP A 51 1.15 3.51 3.61
N ILE A 52 2.16 3.65 4.47
CA ILE A 52 2.25 2.87 5.71
C ILE A 52 1.14 3.26 6.70
N LYS A 53 0.82 4.55 6.80
CA LYS A 53 -0.26 5.06 7.67
C LYS A 53 -1.63 4.54 7.20
N ASP A 54 -1.88 4.58 5.90
CA ASP A 54 -3.11 4.09 5.31
C ASP A 54 -3.24 2.57 5.47
N LEU A 55 -2.13 1.81 5.36
CA LEU A 55 -2.13 0.37 5.65
C LEU A 55 -2.51 0.09 7.11
N LYS A 56 -1.91 0.81 8.07
CA LYS A 56 -2.26 0.68 9.49
C LYS A 56 -3.74 0.97 9.71
N ARG A 57 -4.29 2.00 9.05
CA ARG A 57 -5.73 2.34 9.12
C ARG A 57 -6.60 1.22 8.54
N ALA A 58 -6.20 0.63 7.42
CA ALA A 58 -6.92 -0.47 6.80
C ALA A 58 -6.96 -1.72 7.71
N LEU A 59 -5.86 -2.02 8.41
CA LEU A 59 -5.75 -3.19 9.29
C LEU A 59 -6.54 -3.09 10.59
N VAL A 60 -6.70 -1.88 11.15
CA VAL A 60 -7.50 -1.66 12.38
C VAL A 60 -9.00 -1.52 12.10
N ASN A 61 -9.42 -1.69 10.85
CA ASN A 61 -10.82 -1.54 10.47
C ASN A 61 -11.67 -2.69 11.06
N LYS A 62 -12.61 -2.33 11.95
CA LYS A 62 -13.50 -3.27 12.66
C LYS A 62 -14.84 -3.51 11.95
N SER A 63 -15.01 -3.05 10.71
CA SER A 63 -16.27 -3.23 9.96
C SER A 63 -16.58 -4.69 9.58
N GLY A 64 -15.71 -5.67 9.90
CA GLY A 64 -15.89 -7.09 9.59
C GLY A 64 -15.69 -7.45 8.11
N LEU A 65 -15.86 -6.49 7.21
CA LEU A 65 -15.64 -6.65 5.77
C LEU A 65 -14.15 -6.89 5.44
N GLY A 66 -13.84 -8.09 4.98
CA GLY A 66 -12.47 -8.54 4.67
C GLY A 66 -11.81 -9.38 5.77
N GLN A 67 -12.55 -9.76 6.82
CA GLN A 67 -12.14 -10.85 7.72
C GLN A 67 -12.36 -12.21 7.01
N PRO A 68 -11.47 -13.20 7.21
CA PRO A 68 -11.68 -14.55 6.70
C PRO A 68 -12.95 -15.19 7.25
#